data_AF-A0A7V9T0S9-F1
#
_entry.id   AF-A0A7V9T0S9-F1
#
_cell.length_a   1.000
_cell.length_b   1.000
_cell.length_c   1.000
_cell.angle_alpha   90.00
_cell.angle_beta   90.00
_cell.angle_gamma   90.00
#
_symmetry.space_group_name_H-M   'P 1'
#
loop_
_entity.id
_entity.type
_entity.pdbx_description
1 polymer ?
#
loop_
_entity_poly.entity_id
_entity_poly.type
_entity_poly.pdbx_seq_one_letter_code
_entity_poly.pdbx_strand_id
1 'polypeptide(L)' 'MSIQDSAFADAASALLVVGANGRVVRANGAAARLAGRSLDALEGELVDVAYPT' A
#
# COMPACT_ATOMS: atom_id res chain seq x y z
N MET A 1 11.19 -11.78 11.53
CA MET A 1 10.00 -11.07 11.01
C MET A 1 9.09 -10.78 12.19
N SER A 2 8.65 -9.53 12.36
CA SER A 2 7.76 -9.15 13.47
C SER A 2 6.33 -9.63 13.19
N ILE A 3 5.56 -9.92 14.25
CA ILE A 3 4.11 -10.22 14.14
C ILE A 3 3.37 -9.08 13.42
N GLN A 4 3.84 -7.84 13.62
CA GLN A 4 3.27 -6.67 12.96
C GLN A 4 3.49 -6.68 11.44
N ASP A 5 4.65 -7.17 10.99
CA ASP A 5 4.97 -7.23 9.56
C ASP A 5 4.14 -8.29 8.84
N SER A 6 4.00 -9.48 9.44
CA SER A 6 3.15 -10.53 8.91
C SER A 6 1.68 -10.11 8.89
N ALA A 7 1.19 -9.52 9.99
CA ALA A 7 -0.20 -9.06 10.06
C ALA A 7 -0.52 -8.01 8.99
N PHE A 8 0.41 -7.10 8.69
CA PHE A 8 0.24 -6.12 7.62
C PHE A 8 0.27 -6.76 6.23
N ALA A 9 1.25 -7.64 5.99
CA ALA A 9 1.46 -8.28 4.68
C ALA A 9 0.34 -9.26 4.31
N ASP A 10 -0.14 -10.03 5.28
CA ASP A 10 -1.10 -11.13 5.09
C ASP A 10 -2.57 -10.70 5.25
N ALA A 11 -2.83 -9.44 5.62
CA ALA A 11 -4.18 -8.92 5.72
C ALA A 11 -4.93 -9.06 4.38
N ALA A 12 -6.17 -9.57 4.44
CA ALA A 12 -7.02 -9.73 3.26
C ALA A 12 -7.48 -8.38 2.67
N SER A 13 -7.55 -7.34 3.49
CA SER A 13 -7.88 -5.98 3.07
C SER A 13 -6.67 -5.25 2.48
N ALA A 14 -6.91 -4.38 1.51
CA ALA A 14 -5.90 -3.45 1.02
C ALA A 14 -5.51 -2.47 2.13
N LEU A 15 -4.23 -2.48 2.52
CA LEU A 15 -3.68 -1.59 3.53
C LEU A 15 -2.60 -0.71 2.93
N LEU A 16 -2.68 0.58 3.23
CA LEU A 16 -1.70 1.60 2.85
C LEU A 16 -1.29 2.40 4.08
N VAL A 17 0.00 2.69 4.19
CA VAL A 17 0.53 3.73 5.08
C VAL A 17 0.83 4.93 4.21
N VAL A 18 0.19 6.06 4.49
CA VAL A 18 0.35 7.30 3.72
C VAL A 18 1.06 8.33 4.58
N GLY A 19 2.12 8.92 4.03
CA GLY A 19 2.85 10.01 4.67
C GLY A 19 2.05 11.32 4.65
N ALA A 20 2.46 12.29 5.47
CA ALA A 20 1.79 13.59 5.53
C ALA A 20 1.79 14.38 4.21
N ASN A 21 2.65 13.99 3.25
CA ASN A 21 2.71 14.55 1.90
C ASN A 21 1.77 13.83 0.90
N GLY A 22 0.88 12.96 1.38
CA GLY A 22 -0.05 12.20 0.55
C GLY A 22 0.59 11.06 -0.24
N ARG A 23 1.88 10.76 -0.02
CA ARG A 23 2.58 9.68 -0.72
C ARG A 23 2.50 8.38 0.06
N VAL A 24 2.34 7.28 -0.66
CA VAL A 24 2.38 5.93 -0.08
C VAL A 24 3.78 5.66 0.45
N VAL A 25 3.87 5.35 1.74
CA VAL A 25 5.12 4.95 2.41
C VAL A 25 5.25 3.43 2.42
N ARG A 26 4.11 2.73 2.48
CA ARG A 26 4.06 1.26 2.47
C ARG A 26 2.70 0.80 1.96
N ALA A 27 2.68 -0.29 1.21
CA ALA A 27 1.46 -0.98 0.78
C ALA A 27 1.60 -2.50 1.01
N ASN A 28 0.47 -3.20 1.12
CA ASN A 28 0.47 -4.66 1.17
C ASN A 28 0.05 -5.29 -0.17
N GLY A 29 0.19 -6.61 -0.28
CA GLY A 29 -0.12 -7.32 -1.53
C GLY A 29 -1.59 -7.19 -1.95
N ALA A 30 -2.52 -7.00 -1.01
CA ALA A 30 -3.92 -6.74 -1.32
C ALA A 30 -4.11 -5.35 -1.97
N ALA A 31 -3.40 -4.33 -1.50
CA ALA A 31 -3.40 -2.99 -2.10
C ALA A 31 -2.83 -3.01 -3.53
N ALA A 32 -1.70 -3.69 -3.74
CA ALA A 32 -1.11 -3.89 -5.08
C ALA A 32 -2.11 -4.53 -6.06
N ARG A 33 -2.80 -5.58 -5.64
CA ARG A 33 -3.84 -6.24 -6.46
C ARG A 33 -5.02 -5.31 -6.77
N LEU A 34 -5.48 -4.55 -5.77
CA LEU A 34 -6.58 -3.61 -5.94
C LEU A 34 -6.23 -2.49 -6.95
N ALA A 35 -5.00 -1.99 -6.92
CA ALA A 35 -4.51 -0.99 -7.88
C ALA A 35 -4.15 -1.58 -9.25
N GLY A 36 -4.03 -2.91 -9.36
CA GLY A 36 -3.52 -3.57 -10.57
C GLY A 36 -2.05 -3.27 -10.85
N ARG A 37 -1.24 -2.94 -9.83
CA ARG A 37 0.14 -2.46 -9.93
C ARG A 37 1.05 -3.21 -8.95
N SER A 38 2.37 -3.16 -9.15
CA SER A 38 3.33 -3.71 -8.19
C SER A 38 3.49 -2.83 -6.96
N LEU A 39 3.97 -3.41 -5.85
CA LEU A 39 4.27 -2.65 -4.62
C LEU A 39 5.28 -1.53 -4.87
N ASP A 40 6.37 -1.83 -5.59
CA ASP A 40 7.41 -0.86 -5.93
C ASP A 40 6.87 0.33 -6.74
N ALA A 41 5.80 0.11 -7.53
CA ALA A 41 5.17 1.17 -8.30
C ALA A 41 4.20 2.02 -7.48
N LEU A 42 3.80 1.56 -6.29
CA LEU A 42 2.94 2.28 -5.36
C LEU A 42 3.76 3.08 -4.36
N GLU A 43 4.87 2.54 -3.85
CA GLU A 43 5.71 3.22 -2.87
C GLU A 43 6.28 4.54 -3.44
N GLY A 44 6.05 5.63 -2.72
CA GLY A 44 6.40 6.99 -3.11
C GLY A 44 5.38 7.69 -4.04
N GLU A 45 4.38 6.99 -4.56
CA GLU A 45 3.33 7.59 -5.40
C GLU A 45 2.29 8.35 -4.57
N LEU A 46 1.68 9.38 -5.14
CA LEU A 46 0.52 10.04 -4.54
C LEU A 46 -0.66 9.07 -4.45
N VAL A 47 -1.29 9.00 -3.28
CA VAL A 47 -2.41 8.07 -3.05
C VAL A 47 -3.56 8.29 -4.04
N ASP A 48 -3.84 9.54 -4.41
CA ASP A 48 -4.89 9.89 -5.37
C ASP A 48 -4.56 9.46 -6.81
N VAL A 49 -3.28 9.28 -7.14
CA VAL A 49 -2.86 8.74 -8.44
C VAL A 49 -2.94 7.22 -8.43
N ALA A 50 -2.59 6.59 -7.31
CA ALA A 50 -2.71 5.15 -7.13
C ALA A 50 -4.18 4.67 -7.09
N TYR A 51 -5.07 5.47 -6.47
CA TYR A 51 -6.50 5.19 -6.31
C TYR A 51 -7.33 6.46 -6.57
N PRO A 52 -7.61 6.78 -7.85
CA PRO A 52 -8.46 7.90 -8.19
C PRO A 52 -9.89 7.67 -7.69
N THR A 53 -10.53 8.73 -7.20
CA THR A 53 -11.94 8.75 -6.78
C THR A 53 -12.87 9.22 -7.89
#